data_AF-A0A4Q3VKE8-F1
#
_entry.id   AF-A0A4Q3VKE8-F1
#
_cell.length_a   1.000
_cell.length_b   1.000
_cell.length_c   1.000
_cell.angle_alpha   90.00
_cell.angle_beta   90.00
_cell.angle_gamma   90.00
#
_symmetry.space_group_name_H-M   'P 1'
#
loop_
_entity.id
_entity.type
_entity.pdbx_description
1 polymer ?
#
loop_
_entity_poly.entity_id
_entity_poly.type
_entity_poly.pdbx_seq_one_letter_code
_entity_poly.pdbx_strand_id
1 'polypeptide(L)'
;GVVGQGQSELEDILKEEAGKAGRSISYEVNPEAGLYYRSDHFNFAKVGVPALYTNHGVEVIGQNKEYGRNIIADYTNNSYHAPSDEYDPNTWKLDGAIDDLQLMFRVGRRIAFGETVPQWKTGSEFKAIRDNKKK
;
A
#
# COMPACT_ATOMS: atom_id res chain seq x y z
N GLY A 1 4.06 -2.57 -2.32
CA GLY A 1 3.37 -1.80 -3.37
C GLY A 1 2.37 -0.84 -2.77
N VAL A 2 1.86 0.09 -3.57
CA VAL A 2 0.88 1.14 -3.20
C VAL A 2 -0.25 1.16 -4.23
N VAL A 3 -1.49 1.27 -3.74
CA VAL A 3 -2.71 1.37 -4.55
C VAL A 3 -3.22 2.82 -4.48
N GLY A 4 -3.66 3.38 -5.62
CA GLY A 4 -4.12 4.76 -5.73
C GLY A 4 -2.99 5.77 -5.66
N GLN A 5 -2.09 5.72 -6.64
CA GLN A 5 -0.95 6.62 -6.75
C GLN A 5 -1.36 8.10 -6.68
N GLY A 6 -0.65 8.88 -5.85
CA GLY A 6 -0.76 10.34 -5.84
C GLY A 6 -1.95 10.89 -5.07
N GLN A 7 -2.60 10.07 -4.25
CA GLN A 7 -3.73 10.46 -3.42
C GLN A 7 -3.28 11.22 -2.18
N SER A 8 -2.35 10.67 -1.38
CA SER A 8 -2.06 11.18 -0.03
C SER A 8 -0.57 11.49 0.18
N GLU A 9 -0.29 12.50 1.01
CA GLU A 9 1.06 12.76 1.55
C GLU A 9 1.60 11.58 2.39
N LEU A 10 0.74 10.66 2.82
CA LEU A 10 1.16 9.40 3.45
C LEU A 10 2.07 8.56 2.53
N GLU A 11 1.90 8.66 1.21
CA GLU A 11 2.76 7.99 0.24
C GLU A 11 4.19 8.57 0.26
N ASP A 12 4.33 9.87 0.53
CA ASP A 12 5.63 10.53 0.59
C ASP A 12 6.38 10.10 1.86
N ILE A 13 5.65 10.02 2.99
CA ILE A 13 6.18 9.44 4.24
C ILE A 13 6.61 7.99 4.02
N LEU A 14 5.76 7.17 3.39
CA LEU A 14 6.10 5.78 3.08
C LEU A 14 7.35 5.69 2.19
N LYS A 15 7.45 6.52 1.16
CA LYS A 15 8.59 6.55 0.23
C LYS A 15 9.89 6.92 0.94
N GLU A 16 9.85 7.90 1.84
CA GLU A 16 11.01 8.30 2.63
C GLU A 16 11.46 7.19 3.60
N GLU A 17 10.53 6.58 4.34
CA GLU A 17 10.85 5.49 5.27
C GLU A 17 11.30 4.21 4.55
N ALA A 18 10.80 3.95 3.33
CA ALA A 18 11.28 2.88 2.47
C ALA A 18 12.72 3.16 2.01
N GLY A 19 13.00 4.39 1.57
CA GLY A 19 14.34 4.80 1.12
C GLY A 19 15.39 4.65 2.23
N LYS A 20 15.06 4.99 3.49
CA LYS A 20 15.94 4.77 4.64
C LYS A 20 16.28 3.30 4.89
N ALA A 21 15.42 2.39 4.44
CA ALA A 21 15.62 0.95 4.51
C ALA A 21 16.23 0.36 3.21
N GLY A 22 16.66 1.20 2.27
CA GLY A 22 17.19 0.75 0.98
C GLY A 22 16.13 0.16 0.04
N ARG A 23 14.85 0.49 0.25
CA ARG A 23 13.70 -0.02 -0.53
C ARG A 23 13.06 1.12 -1.33
N SER A 24 12.38 0.76 -2.41
CA SER A 24 11.51 1.66 -3.17
C SER A 24 10.05 1.22 -3.08
N ILE A 25 9.14 2.18 -3.23
CA ILE A 25 7.72 1.86 -3.44
C ILE A 25 7.47 1.58 -4.92
N SER A 26 6.55 0.66 -5.19
CA SER A 26 5.99 0.41 -6.52
C SER A 26 4.48 0.66 -6.47
N TYR A 27 3.90 1.11 -7.57
CA TYR A 27 2.46 1.32 -7.67
C TYR A 27 1.78 0.12 -8.31
N GLU A 28 0.46 0.04 -8.12
CA GLU A 28 -0.39 -0.93 -8.78
C GLU A 28 -0.25 -0.91 -10.31
N VAL A 29 -0.38 -2.08 -10.93
CA VAL A 29 -0.19 -2.23 -12.38
C VAL A 29 -1.48 -1.94 -13.15
N ASN A 30 -2.64 -2.17 -12.52
CA ASN A 30 -3.97 -2.09 -13.15
C ASN A 30 -4.91 -1.16 -12.37
N PRO A 31 -4.69 0.17 -12.37
CA PRO A 31 -5.57 1.12 -11.66
C PRO A 31 -7.04 1.04 -12.08
N GLU A 32 -7.32 0.67 -13.33
CA GLU A 32 -8.66 0.51 -13.89
C GLU A 32 -9.50 -0.57 -13.21
N ALA A 33 -8.87 -1.48 -12.46
CA ALA A 33 -9.57 -2.46 -11.62
C ALA A 33 -10.25 -1.84 -10.38
N GLY A 34 -10.01 -0.54 -10.12
CA GLY A 34 -10.68 0.22 -9.06
C GLY A 34 -10.33 -0.22 -7.64
N LEU A 35 -9.15 -0.83 -7.44
CA LEU A 35 -8.76 -1.43 -6.16
C LEU A 35 -8.75 -0.44 -4.99
N TYR A 36 -8.42 0.83 -5.24
CA TYR A 36 -8.46 1.87 -4.22
C TYR A 36 -9.85 2.01 -3.56
N TYR A 37 -10.92 1.80 -4.31
CA TYR A 37 -12.30 1.96 -3.80
C TYR A 37 -12.86 0.69 -3.15
N ARG A 38 -12.06 -0.39 -3.04
CA ARG A 38 -12.52 -1.75 -2.70
C ARG A 38 -11.84 -2.35 -1.46
N SER A 39 -11.22 -1.52 -0.62
CA SER A 39 -10.56 -1.93 0.62
C SER A 39 -10.94 -0.99 1.78
N ASP A 40 -10.68 -1.41 3.02
CA ASP A 40 -11.20 -0.75 4.23
C ASP A 40 -10.77 0.70 4.40
N HIS A 41 -9.57 1.03 3.94
CA HIS A 41 -9.04 2.41 3.96
C HIS A 41 -9.97 3.41 3.26
N PHE A 42 -10.73 2.96 2.25
CA PHE A 42 -11.68 3.80 1.51
C PHE A 42 -12.78 4.37 2.42
N ASN A 43 -13.18 3.65 3.46
CA ASN A 43 -14.19 4.15 4.40
C ASN A 43 -13.73 5.37 5.21
N PHE A 44 -12.41 5.52 5.39
CA PHE A 44 -11.81 6.73 5.93
C PHE A 44 -11.66 7.81 4.85
N ALA A 45 -11.26 7.39 3.65
CA ALA A 45 -11.08 8.31 2.53
C ALA A 45 -12.36 9.03 2.11
N LYS A 46 -13.48 8.29 2.01
CA LYS A 46 -14.81 8.83 1.66
C LYS A 46 -15.31 9.91 2.63
N VAL A 47 -14.79 9.92 3.86
CA VAL A 47 -15.11 10.94 4.88
C VAL A 47 -13.97 11.95 5.09
N GLY A 48 -13.02 11.99 4.16
CA GLY A 48 -11.94 12.98 4.09
C GLY A 48 -10.75 12.69 5.00
N VAL A 49 -10.65 11.53 5.66
CA VAL A 49 -9.46 11.18 6.45
C VAL A 49 -8.37 10.65 5.51
N PRO A 50 -7.18 11.30 5.42
CA PRO A 50 -6.07 10.83 4.60
C PRO A 50 -5.74 9.37 4.88
N ALA A 51 -5.62 8.59 3.81
CA ALA A 51 -5.47 7.14 3.89
C ALA A 51 -4.33 6.66 2.98
N LEU A 52 -3.77 5.51 3.35
CA LEU A 52 -2.72 4.83 2.61
C LEU A 52 -3.14 3.37 2.44
N TYR A 53 -3.08 2.86 1.21
CA TYR A 53 -3.30 1.45 0.93
C TYR A 53 -2.05 0.83 0.34
N THR A 54 -1.41 -0.02 1.14
CA THR A 54 -0.25 -0.83 0.73
C THR A 54 -0.68 -2.25 0.38
N ASN A 55 -0.01 -2.84 -0.60
CA ASN A 55 -0.11 -4.26 -0.95
C ASN A 55 1.29 -4.87 -1.11
N HIS A 56 1.38 -6.14 -1.48
CA HIS A 56 2.65 -6.84 -1.73
C HIS A 56 3.47 -6.23 -2.88
N GLY A 57 2.82 -5.66 -3.91
CA GLY A 57 3.50 -5.14 -5.11
C GLY A 57 4.11 -6.26 -5.98
N VAL A 58 4.61 -5.93 -7.17
CA VAL A 58 5.07 -6.93 -8.16
C VAL A 58 6.60 -7.03 -8.28
N GLU A 59 7.34 -6.12 -7.65
CA GLU A 59 8.80 -6.07 -7.72
C GLU A 59 9.39 -6.83 -6.54
N VAL A 60 9.92 -8.03 -6.81
CA VAL A 60 10.56 -8.89 -5.81
C VAL A 60 12.08 -8.71 -5.89
N ILE A 61 12.71 -8.43 -4.75
CA ILE A 61 14.17 -8.19 -4.68
C ILE A 61 14.92 -9.42 -5.18
N GLY A 62 15.89 -9.20 -6.07
CA GLY A 62 16.70 -10.27 -6.67
C GLY A 62 15.99 -11.09 -7.74
N GLN A 63 14.78 -10.70 -8.16
CA GLN A 63 14.02 -11.35 -9.22
C GLN A 63 13.73 -10.38 -10.37
N ASN A 64 13.32 -10.92 -11.53
CA ASN A 64 12.86 -10.11 -12.63
C ASN A 64 11.42 -9.59 -12.39
N LYS A 65 10.97 -8.64 -13.23
CA LYS A 65 9.64 -8.01 -13.07
C LYS A 65 8.48 -9.00 -13.34
N GLU A 66 8.71 -10.02 -14.14
CA GLU A 66 7.72 -11.03 -14.49
C GLU A 66 7.47 -12.00 -13.32
N TYR A 67 8.47 -12.25 -12.49
CA TYR A 67 8.39 -13.18 -11.36
C TYR A 67 7.22 -12.85 -10.42
N GLY A 68 7.18 -11.62 -9.89
CA GLY A 68 6.11 -11.20 -8.98
C GLY A 68 4.74 -11.19 -9.65
N ARG A 69 4.66 -10.77 -10.93
CA ARG A 69 3.41 -10.82 -11.70
C ARG A 69 2.89 -12.25 -11.85
N ASN A 70 3.77 -13.21 -12.14
CA ASN A 70 3.39 -14.61 -12.30
C ASN A 70 2.91 -15.22 -10.98
N ILE A 71 3.57 -14.92 -9.85
CA ILE A 71 3.10 -15.36 -8.52
C ILE A 71 1.70 -14.82 -8.22
N ILE A 72 1.48 -13.53 -8.45
CA ILE A 72 0.20 -12.90 -8.18
C ILE A 72 -0.90 -13.46 -9.08
N ALA A 73 -0.59 -13.67 -10.37
CA ALA A 73 -1.53 -14.25 -11.32
C ALA A 73 -1.90 -15.69 -10.94
N ASP A 74 -0.91 -16.51 -10.58
CA ASP A 74 -1.13 -17.89 -10.13
C ASP A 74 -1.98 -17.92 -8.86
N TYR A 75 -1.61 -17.14 -7.84
CA TYR A 75 -2.38 -17.03 -6.60
C TYR A 75 -3.83 -16.57 -6.87
N THR A 76 -4.01 -15.52 -7.68
CA THR A 76 -5.34 -14.97 -8.00
C THR A 76 -6.23 -15.98 -8.72
N ASN A 77 -5.66 -16.79 -9.63
CA ASN A 77 -6.41 -17.76 -10.42
C ASN A 77 -6.69 -19.07 -9.67
N ASN A 78 -5.77 -19.50 -8.81
CA ASN A 78 -5.78 -20.86 -8.27
C ASN A 78 -5.98 -20.96 -6.75
N SER A 79 -5.76 -19.87 -6.01
CA SER A 79 -5.76 -19.91 -4.53
C SER A 79 -6.61 -18.85 -3.86
N TYR A 80 -6.81 -17.68 -4.46
CA TYR A 80 -7.58 -16.60 -3.85
C TYR A 80 -9.02 -17.02 -3.53
N HIS A 81 -9.44 -16.84 -2.27
CA HIS A 81 -10.76 -17.27 -1.76
C HIS A 81 -11.04 -18.79 -1.92
N ALA A 82 -9.99 -19.61 -1.97
CA ALA A 82 -10.09 -21.07 -2.05
C ALA A 82 -9.47 -21.74 -0.82
N PRO A 83 -9.76 -23.02 -0.54
CA PRO A 83 -9.13 -23.76 0.56
C PRO A 83 -7.59 -23.82 0.49
N SER A 84 -7.01 -23.66 -0.69
CA SER A 84 -5.56 -23.57 -0.91
C SER A 84 -4.95 -22.24 -0.46
N ASP A 85 -5.75 -21.26 -0.02
CA ASP A 85 -5.29 -20.01 0.61
C ASP A 85 -4.80 -20.25 2.04
N GLU A 86 -3.82 -21.14 2.19
CA GLU A 86 -3.24 -21.54 3.47
C GLU A 86 -1.72 -21.38 3.47
N TYR A 87 -1.16 -21.24 4.67
CA TYR A 87 0.27 -21.09 4.84
C TYR A 87 1.03 -22.35 4.40
N ASP A 88 2.00 -22.18 3.51
CA ASP A 88 2.90 -23.24 3.08
C ASP A 88 4.36 -22.89 3.43
N PRO A 89 4.99 -23.57 4.42
CA PRO A 89 6.37 -23.27 4.82
C PRO A 89 7.42 -23.58 3.74
N ASN A 90 7.08 -24.35 2.71
CA ASN A 90 8.02 -24.67 1.63
C ASN A 90 8.13 -23.56 0.59
N THR A 91 7.08 -22.74 0.44
CA THR A 91 7.00 -21.70 -0.59
C THR A 91 6.93 -20.29 -0.02
N TRP A 92 6.41 -20.12 1.20
CA TRP A 92 6.24 -18.80 1.82
C TRP A 92 7.54 -18.30 2.44
N LYS A 93 8.13 -17.28 1.81
CA LYS A 93 9.21 -16.48 2.38
C LYS A 93 8.62 -15.32 3.18
N LEU A 94 8.93 -15.27 4.47
CA LEU A 94 8.35 -14.28 5.40
C LEU A 94 9.23 -13.05 5.63
N ASP A 95 10.44 -13.04 5.09
CA ASP A 95 11.38 -11.91 5.14
C ASP A 95 10.75 -10.61 4.61
N GLY A 96 10.10 -10.68 3.44
CA GLY A 96 9.38 -9.53 2.87
C GLY A 96 8.23 -9.03 3.77
N ALA A 97 7.50 -9.93 4.41
CA ALA A 97 6.43 -9.56 5.34
C ALA A 97 6.98 -8.88 6.60
N ILE A 98 8.11 -9.35 7.12
CA ILE A 98 8.82 -8.70 8.24
C ILE A 98 9.27 -7.30 7.84
N ASP A 99 9.84 -7.14 6.65
CA ASP A 99 10.29 -5.83 6.15
C ASP A 99 9.13 -4.85 5.97
N ASP A 100 7.97 -5.32 5.50
CA ASP A 100 6.75 -4.52 5.36
C ASP A 100 6.18 -4.11 6.73
N LEU A 101 6.14 -5.03 7.70
CA LEU A 101 5.73 -4.73 9.07
C LEU A 101 6.62 -3.65 9.70
N GLN A 102 7.95 -3.78 9.55
CA GLN A 102 8.88 -2.78 10.06
C GLN A 102 8.70 -1.42 9.37
N LEU A 103 8.47 -1.42 8.05
CA LEU A 103 8.21 -0.19 7.28
C LEU A 103 6.92 0.49 7.77
N MET A 104 5.82 -0.24 7.88
CA MET A 104 4.55 0.30 8.35
C MET A 104 4.63 0.78 9.80
N PHE A 105 5.41 0.10 10.65
CA PHE A 105 5.70 0.57 12.00
C PHE A 105 6.43 1.93 11.99
N ARG A 106 7.45 2.11 11.13
CA ARG A 106 8.16 3.40 11.00
C ARG A 106 7.24 4.52 10.53
N VAL A 107 6.40 4.25 9.53
CA VAL A 107 5.39 5.19 9.03
C VAL A 107 4.41 5.58 10.14
N GLY A 108 3.81 4.59 10.82
CA GLY A 108 2.89 4.81 11.93
C GLY A 108 3.53 5.60 13.08
N ARG A 109 4.76 5.26 13.45
CA ARG A 109 5.52 6.00 14.48
C ARG A 109 5.76 7.46 14.07
N ARG A 110 6.12 7.72 12.82
CA ARG A 110 6.34 9.09 12.33
C ARG A 110 5.06 9.92 12.35
N ILE A 111 3.92 9.32 12.03
CA ILE A 111 2.62 9.99 12.11
C ILE A 111 2.21 10.24 13.57
N ALA A 112 2.42 9.25 14.45
CA ALA A 112 1.99 9.31 15.85
C ALA A 112 2.81 10.29 16.70
N PHE A 113 4.10 10.44 16.42
CA PHE A 113 5.03 11.28 17.19
C PHE A 113 5.56 12.49 16.42
N GLY A 114 5.10 12.71 15.19
CA GLY A 114 5.43 13.88 14.39
C GLY A 114 4.47 15.05 14.66
N GLU A 115 4.85 16.24 14.21
CA GLU A 115 4.04 17.45 14.34
C GLU A 115 3.11 17.67 13.12
N THR A 116 3.41 17.01 12.00
CA THR A 116 2.67 17.17 10.74
C THR A 116 1.59 16.11 10.61
N VAL A 117 0.34 16.55 10.48
CA VAL A 117 -0.77 15.69 10.08
C VAL A 117 -0.79 15.58 8.55
N PRO A 118 -0.63 14.38 7.97
CA PRO A 118 -0.67 14.19 6.51
C PRO A 118 -2.00 14.67 5.93
N GLN A 119 -1.97 15.19 4.70
CA GLN A 119 -3.13 15.65 3.95
C GLN A 119 -3.36 14.86 2.66
N TRP A 120 -4.49 15.15 2.02
CA TRP A 120 -4.71 14.79 0.62
C TRP A 120 -3.92 15.73 -0.28
N LYS A 121 -3.33 15.18 -1.35
CA LYS A 121 -2.65 15.94 -2.39
C LYS A 121 -3.67 16.74 -3.22
N THR A 122 -3.21 17.79 -3.90
CA THR A 122 -4.07 18.68 -4.70
C THR A 122 -4.91 17.95 -5.76
N GLY A 123 -4.38 16.87 -6.34
CA GLY A 123 -5.09 16.07 -7.35
C GLY A 123 -6.05 15.02 -6.80
N SER A 124 -6.11 14.82 -5.48
CA SER A 124 -6.98 13.81 -4.86
C SER A 124 -8.43 14.29 -4.82
N GLU A 125 -9.35 13.44 -5.25
CA GLU A 125 -10.79 13.69 -5.17
C GLU A 125 -11.30 13.85 -3.72
N PHE A 126 -10.57 13.33 -2.73
CA PHE A 126 -10.95 13.39 -1.31
C PHE A 126 -10.54 14.70 -0.63
N LYS A 127 -9.70 15.52 -1.29
CA LYS A 127 -9.19 16.77 -0.73
C LYS A 127 -10.31 17.74 -0.38
N ALA A 128 -11.26 17.95 -1.28
CA ALA A 128 -12.38 18.87 -1.06
C ALA A 128 -13.24 18.46 0.15
N ILE A 129 -13.44 17.16 0.36
CA ILE A 129 -14.20 16.62 1.50
C ILE A 129 -13.48 16.95 2.82
N ARG A 130 -12.15 16.78 2.86
CA ARG A 130 -11.33 17.12 4.03
C ARG A 130 -11.35 18.61 4.34
N ASP A 131 -11.18 19.44 3.33
CA ASP A 131 -11.11 20.90 3.50
C ASP A 131 -12.45 21.47 4.00
N ASN A 132 -13.57 20.92 3.55
CA ASN A 132 -14.90 21.30 4.04
C ASN A 132 -15.16 20.92 5.51
N LYS A 133 -14.46 19.91 6.05
CA LYS A 133 -14.57 19.51 7.47
C LYS A 133 -13.75 20.36 8.44
N LYS A 134 -12.82 21.17 7.93
CA LYS A 134 -11.97 22.06 8.76
C LYS A 134 -12.62 23.42 9.01
N LYS A 135 -13.71 23.72 8.31
CA LYS A 135 -14.55 24.91 8.54
C LYS A 135 -15.54 24.62 9.66
#